data_AF-A0A382C139-F1
#
_entry.id   AF-A0A382C139-F1
#
_cell.length_a   1.000
_cell.length_b   1.000
_cell.length_c   1.000
_cell.angle_alpha   90.00
_cell.angle_beta   90.00
_cell.angle_gamma   90.00
#
_symmetry.space_group_name_H-M   'P 1'
#
loop_
_entity.id
_entity.type
_entity.pdbx_description
1 polymer ?
#
loop_
_entity_poly.entity_id
_entity_poly.type
_entity_poly.pdbx_seq_one_letter_code
_entity_poly.pdbx_strand_id
1 'polypeptide(L)'
;GSTFKKAVSSTRSLIKILRRGERIIIIADGSRGPRLKAQSGCIQIAGITDSPLIPMTYGATHKIELNTWDRFVLPLPFTHCTINFGDRITVPHRADEKIIQQKQKELEESLSLLTEASE
;
A
#
# COMPACT_ATOMS: atom_id res chain seq x y z
N GLY A 1 2.08 13.84 5.03
CA GLY A 1 3.16 14.82 5.24
C GLY A 1 4.48 14.10 5.44
N SER A 2 5.42 14.27 4.51
CA SER A 2 6.76 13.66 4.55
C SER A 2 7.68 14.48 5.46
N THR A 3 7.88 14.00 6.68
CA THR A 3 9.04 14.36 7.51
C THR A 3 9.33 13.16 8.42
N PHE A 4 10.41 12.46 8.13
CA PHE A 4 10.87 11.25 8.85
C PHE A 4 10.92 11.43 10.38
N LYS A 5 11.13 12.66 10.88
CA LYS A 5 11.13 13.01 12.30
C LYS A 5 9.81 12.71 13.04
N LYS A 6 8.69 12.55 12.33
CA LYS A 6 7.38 12.23 12.93
C LYS A 6 6.86 10.83 12.55
N ALA A 7 7.65 10.00 11.85
CA ALA A 7 7.19 8.69 11.36
C ALA A 7 6.61 7.81 12.47
N VAL A 8 7.29 7.71 13.62
CA VAL A 8 6.81 6.94 14.80
C VAL A 8 5.48 7.49 15.34
N SER A 9 5.34 8.81 15.41
CA SER A 9 4.11 9.47 15.89
C SER A 9 2.93 9.25 14.94
N SER A 10 3.20 9.31 13.64
CA SER A 10 2.21 9.03 12.58
C SER A 10 1.76 7.58 12.63
N THR A 11 2.69 6.62 12.72
CA THR A 11 2.38 5.19 12.84
C THR A 11 1.51 4.90 14.07
N ARG A 12 1.85 5.48 15.23
CA ARG A 12 1.05 5.34 16.45
C ARG A 12 -0.37 5.88 16.28
N SER A 13 -0.53 6.96 15.53
CA SER A 13 -1.84 7.55 15.24
C SER A 13 -2.68 6.65 14.33
N LEU A 14 -2.06 6.07 13.29
CA LEU A 14 -2.70 5.08 12.40
C LEU A 14 -3.15 3.83 13.17
N ILE A 15 -2.30 3.31 14.07
CA ILE A 15 -2.66 2.18 14.94
C ILE A 15 -3.88 2.51 15.80
N LYS A 16 -3.98 3.72 16.35
CA LYS A 16 -5.14 4.14 17.14
C LYS A 16 -6.42 4.20 16.30
N ILE A 17 -6.34 4.70 15.06
CA ILE A 17 -7.47 4.76 14.13
C ILE A 17 -7.94 3.35 13.79
N LEU A 18 -7.02 2.46 13.40
CA LEU A 18 -7.34 1.06 13.10
C LEU A 18 -7.98 0.33 14.30
N ARG A 19 -7.47 0.56 15.52
CA ARG A 19 -8.05 -0.02 16.75
C ARG A 19 -9.46 0.48 17.08
N ARG A 20 -9.89 1.60 16.50
CA ARG A 20 -11.28 2.09 16.61
C ARG A 20 -12.22 1.44 15.60
N GLY A 21 -11.72 0.53 14.75
CA GLY A 21 -12.48 -0.09 13.67
C GLY A 21 -12.58 0.77 12.41
N GLU A 22 -11.83 1.87 12.35
CA GLU A 22 -11.75 2.71 11.14
C GLU A 22 -10.80 2.09 10.10
N ARG A 23 -10.85 2.59 8.87
CA ARG A 23 -10.07 2.09 7.73
C ARG A 23 -9.04 3.14 7.31
N ILE A 24 -7.86 2.67 6.89
CA ILE A 24 -6.80 3.54 6.36
C ILE A 24 -6.33 3.02 5.00
N ILE A 25 -5.83 3.92 4.17
CA ILE A 25 -5.15 3.59 2.91
C ILE A 25 -3.71 4.07 3.03
N ILE A 26 -2.78 3.20 2.66
CA ILE A 26 -1.35 3.49 2.64
C ILE A 26 -0.84 3.21 1.24
N ILE A 27 -0.09 4.17 0.69
CA ILE A 27 0.64 3.99 -0.56
C ILE A 27 1.80 3.02 -0.30
N ALA A 28 1.81 1.88 -0.98
CA ALA A 28 2.68 0.75 -0.66
C ALA A 28 4.17 1.06 -0.84
N ASP A 29 4.56 1.74 -1.93
CA ASP A 29 5.95 2.08 -2.26
C ASP A 29 6.50 3.29 -1.50
N GLY A 30 5.62 4.19 -1.10
CA GLY A 30 5.89 5.30 -0.18
C GLY A 30 6.94 6.29 -0.70
N SER A 31 7.18 7.39 0.02
CA SER A 31 7.91 8.56 -0.52
C SER A 31 9.40 8.37 -0.90
N ARG A 32 9.99 7.18 -0.70
CA ARG A 32 11.44 6.92 -0.84
C ARG A 32 11.81 5.53 -1.36
N GLY A 33 10.84 4.62 -1.51
CA GLY A 33 11.11 3.25 -1.90
C GLY A 33 11.30 3.12 -3.41
N PRO A 34 11.99 2.10 -3.92
CA PRO A 34 11.97 1.82 -5.35
C PRO A 34 10.52 1.58 -5.79
N ARG A 35 10.16 2.06 -6.98
CA ARG A 35 8.85 1.84 -7.60
C ARG A 35 8.46 0.35 -7.49
N LEU A 36 7.19 0.08 -7.17
CA LEU A 36 6.62 -1.27 -7.03
C LEU A 36 7.19 -2.13 -5.88
N LYS A 37 7.85 -1.52 -4.87
CA LYS A 37 8.28 -2.25 -3.67
C LYS A 37 7.52 -1.81 -2.43
N ALA A 38 6.75 -2.71 -1.84
CA ALA A 38 5.96 -2.39 -0.66
C ALA A 38 6.87 -2.10 0.54
N GLN A 39 6.56 -1.09 1.34
CA GLN A 39 7.28 -0.79 2.58
C GLN A 39 6.81 -1.72 3.70
N SER A 40 7.75 -2.26 4.49
CA SER A 40 7.43 -3.14 5.62
C SER A 40 6.55 -2.50 6.70
N GLY A 41 6.49 -1.17 6.76
CA GLY A 41 5.68 -0.42 7.73
C GLY A 41 4.18 -0.73 7.65
N CYS A 42 3.61 -0.95 6.47
CA CYS A 42 2.18 -1.29 6.36
C CYS A 42 1.88 -2.69 6.92
N ILE A 43 2.80 -3.64 6.70
CA ILE A 43 2.72 -5.03 7.18
C ILE A 43 2.85 -5.08 8.71
N GLN A 44 3.79 -4.30 9.26
CA GLN A 44 3.98 -4.18 10.70
C GLN A 44 2.74 -3.58 11.39
N ILE A 45 2.15 -2.53 10.82
CA ILE A 45 0.92 -1.94 11.36
C ILE A 45 -0.20 -2.97 11.37
N ALA A 46 -0.40 -3.69 10.27
CA ALA A 46 -1.42 -4.73 10.14
C ALA A 46 -1.26 -5.84 11.20
N GLY A 47 -0.03 -6.35 11.42
CA GLY A 47 0.23 -7.33 12.46
C GLY A 47 0.04 -6.80 13.88
N ILE A 48 0.33 -5.52 14.14
CA ILE A 48 0.12 -4.89 15.46
C ILE A 48 -1.38 -4.68 15.75
N THR A 49 -2.17 -4.38 14.72
CA THR A 49 -3.61 -4.08 14.84
C THR A 49 -4.51 -5.27 14.55
N ASP A 50 -3.93 -6.43 14.21
CA ASP A 50 -4.66 -7.62 13.73
C ASP A 50 -5.63 -7.28 12.59
N SER A 51 -5.22 -6.34 11.74
CA SER A 51 -6.04 -5.83 10.64
C SER A 51 -5.63 -6.50 9.34
N PRO A 52 -6.57 -6.95 8.50
CA PRO A 52 -6.23 -7.50 7.19
C PRO A 52 -5.69 -6.40 6.28
N LEU A 53 -4.64 -6.70 5.52
CA LEU A 53 -4.24 -5.89 4.38
C LEU A 53 -5.10 -6.26 3.17
N ILE A 54 -5.55 -5.25 2.43
CA ILE A 54 -6.27 -5.44 1.18
C ILE A 54 -5.44 -4.73 0.10
N PRO A 55 -4.78 -5.48 -0.80
CA PRO A 55 -4.09 -4.91 -1.94
C PRO A 55 -5.08 -4.13 -2.80
N MET A 56 -4.70 -2.93 -3.23
CA MET A 56 -5.55 -2.07 -4.02
C MET A 56 -4.69 -1.37 -5.08
N THR A 57 -5.12 -1.45 -6.33
CA THR A 57 -4.53 -0.73 -7.45
C THR A 57 -5.59 0.10 -8.15
N TYR A 58 -5.16 1.04 -8.98
CA TYR A 58 -6.05 1.78 -9.84
C TYR A 58 -5.49 1.87 -11.25
N GLY A 59 -6.38 1.87 -12.23
CA GLY A 59 -6.09 2.06 -13.65
C GLY A 59 -6.89 3.23 -14.21
N ALA A 60 -6.42 3.76 -15.34
CA ALA A 60 -7.12 4.79 -16.09
C ALA A 60 -6.85 4.62 -17.58
N THR A 61 -7.90 4.72 -18.40
CA THR A 61 -7.82 4.54 -19.86
C THR A 61 -6.96 5.63 -20.51
N HIS A 62 -7.20 6.89 -20.15
CA HIS A 62 -6.42 8.04 -20.61
C HIS A 62 -5.64 8.61 -19.43
N LYS A 63 -4.31 8.49 -19.48
CA LYS A 63 -3.42 8.87 -18.39
C LYS A 63 -2.14 9.50 -18.91
N ILE A 64 -1.59 10.42 -18.11
CA ILE A 64 -0.24 10.95 -18.27
C ILE A 64 0.63 10.25 -17.23
N GLU A 65 1.67 9.57 -17.68
CA GLU A 65 2.72 9.08 -16.80
C GLU A 65 3.80 10.16 -16.65
N LEU A 66 4.01 10.64 -15.43
CA LEU A 66 5.06 11.62 -15.14
C LEU A 66 6.42 10.90 -15.12
N ASN A 67 7.46 11.51 -15.68
CA ASN A 67 8.83 11.01 -15.61
C ASN A 67 9.48 11.31 -14.24
N THR A 68 8.82 10.83 -13.19
CA THR A 68 9.21 10.91 -11.79
C THR A 68 9.72 9.54 -11.34
N TRP A 69 10.42 9.46 -10.21
CA TRP A 69 11.03 8.20 -9.75
C TRP A 69 9.99 7.09 -9.50
N ASP A 70 8.75 7.47 -9.19
CA ASP A 70 7.59 6.60 -8.95
C ASP A 70 6.73 6.36 -10.20
N ARG A 71 7.04 7.03 -11.33
CA ARG A 71 6.19 7.01 -12.54
C ARG A 71 4.74 7.33 -12.23
N PHE A 72 4.52 8.44 -11.51
CA PHE A 72 3.18 8.83 -11.07
C PHE A 72 2.21 8.93 -12.26
N VAL A 73 1.09 8.23 -12.14
CA VAL A 73 0.05 8.18 -13.17
C VAL A 73 -1.03 9.21 -12.84
N LEU A 74 -1.18 10.22 -13.69
CA LEU A 74 -2.24 11.22 -13.59
C LEU A 74 -3.36 10.92 -14.60
N PRO A 75 -4.57 10.51 -14.16
CA PRO A 75 -5.69 10.31 -15.07
C PRO A 75 -6.12 11.65 -15.70
N LEU A 76 -6.41 11.64 -17.01
CA LEU A 76 -6.95 12.80 -17.70
C LEU A 76 -8.42 13.05 -17.30
N PRO A 77 -8.90 14.31 -17.34
CA PRO A 77 -10.31 14.61 -17.10
C PRO A 77 -11.23 13.78 -18.01
N PHE A 78 -12.35 13.31 -17.46
CA PHE A 78 -13.36 12.52 -18.17
C PHE A 78 -12.92 11.13 -18.67
N THR A 79 -11.80 10.60 -18.15
CA THR A 79 -11.43 9.19 -18.38
C THR A 79 -12.23 8.24 -17.48
N HIS A 80 -12.37 7.00 -17.93
CA HIS A 80 -12.77 5.90 -17.06
C HIS A 80 -11.58 5.50 -16.17
N CYS A 81 -11.85 5.34 -14.88
CA CYS A 81 -10.90 4.85 -13.88
C CYS A 81 -11.40 3.52 -13.32
N THR A 82 -10.51 2.55 -13.18
CA THR A 82 -10.79 1.27 -12.53
C THR A 82 -10.10 1.24 -11.17
N ILE A 83 -10.74 0.65 -10.18
CA ILE A 83 -10.14 0.37 -8.88
C ILE A 83 -10.28 -1.12 -8.65
N ASN A 84 -9.13 -1.78 -8.53
CA ASN A 84 -9.07 -3.22 -8.37
C ASN A 84 -8.61 -3.55 -6.95
N PHE A 85 -9.33 -4.46 -6.30
CA PHE A 85 -9.04 -4.95 -4.97
C PHE A 85 -8.61 -6.41 -5.04
N GLY A 86 -7.53 -6.74 -4.36
CA GLY A 86 -7.05 -8.11 -4.22
C GLY A 86 -7.61 -8.81 -2.99
N ASP A 87 -7.19 -10.06 -2.84
CA ASP A 87 -7.54 -10.87 -1.68
C ASP A 87 -6.93 -10.33 -0.39
N ARG A 88 -7.58 -10.66 0.72
CA ARG A 88 -7.15 -10.23 2.05
C ARG A 88 -5.86 -10.94 2.45
N ILE A 89 -4.83 -10.18 2.78
CA ILE A 89 -3.56 -10.68 3.33
C ILE A 89 -3.58 -10.49 4.83
N THR A 90 -3.71 -11.59 5.57
CA THR A 90 -3.64 -11.58 7.04
C THR A 90 -2.19 -11.69 7.50
N VAL A 91 -1.80 -10.82 8.43
CA VAL A 91 -0.46 -10.82 9.04
C VAL A 91 -0.58 -11.30 10.49
N PRO A 92 0.17 -12.34 10.89
CA PRO A 92 0.16 -12.80 12.28
C PRO A 92 0.55 -11.71 13.28
N HIS A 93 -0.05 -11.74 14.45
CA HIS A 93 0.33 -10.83 15.54
C HIS A 93 1.80 -11.07 15.94
N ARG A 94 2.60 -10.00 15.97
CA ARG A 94 4.06 -10.06 16.21
C ARG A 94 4.79 -11.01 15.25
N ALA A 95 4.49 -10.92 13.97
CA ALA A 95 5.25 -11.59 12.92
C ALA A 95 6.76 -11.29 13.00
N ASP A 96 7.57 -12.34 12.93
CA ASP A 96 9.03 -12.22 12.82
C ASP A 96 9.43 -11.62 11.46
N GLU A 97 10.68 -11.17 11.36
CA GLU A 97 11.20 -10.51 10.15
C GLU A 97 11.03 -11.38 8.88
N LYS A 98 11.20 -12.70 8.99
CA LYS A 98 10.97 -13.64 7.89
C LYS A 98 9.51 -13.64 7.40
N ILE A 99 8.56 -13.59 8.32
CA ILE A 99 7.13 -13.56 8.00
C ILE A 99 6.78 -12.21 7.38
N ILE A 100 7.34 -11.12 7.91
CA ILE A 100 7.14 -9.77 7.34
C ILE A 100 7.63 -9.73 5.89
N GLN A 101 8.83 -10.24 5.61
CA GLN A 101 9.37 -10.29 4.24
C GLN A 101 8.53 -11.19 3.33
N GLN A 102 8.05 -12.33 3.83
CA GLN A 102 7.15 -13.20 3.07
C GLN A 102 5.85 -12.48 2.70
N LYS A 103 5.21 -11.81 3.67
CA LYS A 103 3.97 -11.04 3.45
C LYS A 103 4.20 -9.81 2.58
N GLN A 104 5.40 -9.26 2.59
CA GLN A 104 5.80 -8.18 1.69
C GLN A 104 5.84 -8.64 0.25
N LYS A 105 6.46 -9.80 0.00
CA LYS A 105 6.49 -10.42 -1.33
C LYS A 105 5.08 -10.78 -1.82
N GLU A 106 4.25 -11.36 -0.95
CA GLU A 106 2.84 -11.68 -1.26
C GLU A 106 2.04 -10.41 -1.63
N LEU A 107 2.24 -9.31 -0.91
CA LEU A 107 1.63 -8.02 -1.22
C LEU A 107 2.13 -7.45 -2.55
N GLU A 108 3.43 -7.50 -2.82
CA GLU A 108 4.03 -7.04 -4.08
C GLU A 108 3.52 -7.84 -5.28
N GLU A 109 3.47 -9.17 -5.17
CA GLU A 109 2.94 -10.06 -6.20
C GLU A 109 1.46 -9.77 -6.47
N SER A 110 0.65 -9.60 -5.42
CA SER A 110 -0.76 -9.26 -5.57
C SER A 110 -0.96 -7.89 -6.23
N LEU A 111 -0.18 -6.87 -5.84
CA LEU A 111 -0.24 -5.55 -6.47
C LEU A 111 0.20 -5.58 -7.93
N SER A 112 1.21 -6.39 -8.29
CA SER A 112 1.64 -6.56 -9.69
C SER A 112 0.52 -7.15 -10.54
N LEU A 113 -0.08 -8.26 -10.07
CA LEU A 113 -1.18 -8.94 -10.78
C LEU A 113 -2.39 -8.02 -10.96
N LEU A 114 -2.76 -7.27 -9.93
CA LEU A 114 -3.86 -6.31 -10.01
C LEU A 114 -3.53 -5.14 -10.94
N THR A 115 -2.27 -4.71 -11.02
CA THR A 115 -1.85 -3.64 -11.93
C THR A 115 -1.96 -4.10 -13.38
N GLU A 116 -1.50 -5.31 -13.70
CA GLU A 116 -1.63 -5.91 -15.04
C GLU A 116 -3.10 -6.06 -15.46
N ALA A 117 -3.99 -6.41 -14.53
CA ALA A 117 -5.44 -6.47 -14.79
C ALA A 117 -6.12 -5.10 -14.94
N SER A 118 -5.42 -4.00 -14.60
CA SER A 118 -5.95 -2.63 -14.65
C SER A 118 -5.52 -1.84 -15.90
N GLU A 119 -4.54 -2.35 -16.65
CA GLU A 119 -4.08 -1.78 -17.93
C GLU A 119 -4.99 -2.16 -19.09
#